data_AF-A0A401Q1V2-F1
#
_entry.id   AF-A0A401Q1V2-F1
#
_cell.length_a   1.000
_cell.length_b   1.000
_cell.length_c   1.000
_cell.angle_alpha   90.00
_cell.angle_beta   90.00
_cell.angle_gamma   90.00
#
_symmetry.space_group_name_H-M   'P 1'
#
loop_
_entity.id
_entity.type
_entity.pdbx_description
1 polymer ?
#
loop_
_entity_poly.entity_id
_entity_poly.type
_entity_poly.pdbx_seq_one_letter_code
_entity_poly.pdbx_strand_id
1 'polypeptide(L)'
;FKLAFRSTGPLALLDHFDTLYSVLSQFRAVEPSLQEQTLDLLVKAVSRHSSDLPAVLDDTTLTPSARLDHLNALKMSCYLLTQLIEAFDNQNYKEELANVGPVGKARKLKSKSGAFDWESARAHALQVLNQLLQLEIRRLWSMDQVEEEFSRLITACCCHILECPSIGQVKNKATREAVAHLLGVMIKRYNHMLGATLNVIQLLQHFEHLPPVLAQSVTTWATEYGLKSIVGEIMREIGAGEGGRESTGARCCAVFLTELAERIPEMMAPNISLVLDLLNGEVSDTWGVTGYD
;
A
#
# COMPACT_ATOMS: atom_id res chain seq x y z
N PHE A 1 11.27 -20.26 -17.50
CA PHE A 1 11.18 -19.74 -16.11
C PHE A 1 11.48 -20.76 -15.02
N LYS A 2 10.59 -21.70 -14.62
CA LYS A 2 10.79 -22.56 -13.41
C LYS A 2 12.17 -23.24 -13.33
N LEU A 3 12.67 -23.79 -14.44
CA LEU A 3 14.00 -24.41 -14.50
C LEU A 3 15.11 -23.37 -14.34
N ALA A 4 15.06 -22.27 -15.08
CA ALA A 4 16.02 -21.17 -14.96
C ALA A 4 16.04 -20.56 -13.55
N PHE A 5 14.88 -20.37 -12.92
CA PHE A 5 14.77 -19.87 -11.55
C PHE A 5 15.50 -20.76 -10.53
N ARG A 6 15.51 -22.09 -10.74
CA ARG A 6 16.27 -23.00 -9.87
C ARG A 6 17.79 -22.88 -10.06
N SER A 7 18.26 -22.48 -11.23
CA SER A 7 19.69 -22.37 -11.53
C SER A 7 20.27 -21.00 -11.25
N THR A 8 19.57 -19.92 -11.64
CA THR A 8 20.06 -18.54 -11.59
C THR A 8 19.28 -17.67 -10.61
N GLY A 9 18.33 -18.25 -9.88
CA GLY A 9 17.54 -17.52 -8.89
C GLY A 9 16.72 -16.40 -9.55
N PRO A 10 16.56 -15.25 -8.87
CA PRO A 10 15.75 -14.13 -9.35
C PRO A 10 16.21 -13.56 -10.69
N LEU A 11 17.49 -13.69 -11.05
CA LEU A 11 18.03 -13.21 -12.32
C LEU A 11 17.44 -13.94 -13.54
N ALA A 12 16.81 -15.10 -13.34
CA ALA A 12 16.03 -15.78 -14.38
C ALA A 12 14.92 -14.90 -14.98
N LEU A 13 14.51 -13.82 -14.31
CA LEU A 13 13.56 -12.84 -14.85
C LEU A 13 14.07 -12.10 -16.07
N LEU A 14 15.38 -11.89 -16.19
CA LEU A 14 15.96 -11.13 -17.31
C LEU A 14 15.65 -11.79 -18.66
N ASP A 15 15.64 -13.12 -18.71
CA ASP A 15 15.39 -13.89 -19.93
C ASP A 15 13.93 -14.37 -20.08
N HIS A 16 13.11 -14.17 -19.05
CA HIS A 16 11.79 -14.79 -18.97
C HIS A 16 10.68 -13.84 -18.52
N PHE A 17 10.96 -12.54 -18.47
CA PHE A 17 9.98 -11.51 -18.14
C PHE A 17 8.71 -11.67 -19.00
N ASP A 18 8.87 -11.77 -20.32
CA ASP A 18 7.75 -11.88 -21.27
C ASP A 18 6.86 -13.10 -21.01
N THR A 19 7.43 -14.20 -20.50
CA THR A 19 6.64 -15.39 -20.15
C THR A 19 5.67 -15.08 -19.02
N LEU A 20 6.13 -14.44 -17.95
CA LEU A 20 5.28 -14.08 -16.80
C LEU A 20 4.35 -12.90 -17.15
N TYR A 21 4.86 -11.93 -17.91
CA TYR A 21 4.08 -10.80 -18.41
C TYR A 21 2.95 -11.24 -19.34
N SER A 22 3.14 -12.28 -20.16
CA SER A 22 2.05 -12.83 -20.99
C SER A 22 0.89 -13.37 -20.15
N VAL A 23 1.16 -13.99 -18.99
CA VAL A 23 0.12 -14.44 -18.06
C VAL A 23 -0.62 -13.25 -17.47
N LEU A 24 0.11 -12.20 -17.07
CA LEU A 24 -0.48 -10.96 -16.55
C LEU A 24 -1.32 -10.22 -17.60
N SER A 25 -0.81 -10.03 -18.81
CA SER A 25 -1.51 -9.32 -19.89
C SER A 25 -2.77 -10.06 -20.34
N GLN A 26 -2.76 -11.40 -20.29
CA GLN A 26 -3.88 -12.26 -20.62
C GLN A 26 -4.60 -12.79 -19.36
N PHE A 27 -4.47 -12.12 -18.21
CA PHE A 27 -4.90 -12.67 -16.90
C PHE A 27 -6.29 -13.28 -16.93
N ARG A 28 -7.28 -12.58 -17.49
CA ARG A 28 -8.68 -13.05 -17.57
C ARG A 28 -8.90 -14.24 -18.52
N ALA A 29 -8.02 -14.46 -19.48
CA ALA A 29 -8.10 -15.54 -20.45
C ALA A 29 -7.29 -16.79 -20.02
N VAL A 30 -6.45 -16.66 -19.00
CA VAL A 30 -5.61 -17.72 -18.48
C VAL A 30 -6.34 -18.52 -17.40
N GLU A 31 -6.13 -19.83 -17.38
CA GLU A 31 -6.62 -20.75 -16.35
C GLU A 31 -6.26 -20.27 -14.92
N PRO A 32 -7.19 -20.28 -13.95
CA PRO A 32 -6.92 -19.82 -12.57
C PRO A 32 -5.70 -20.48 -11.93
N SER A 33 -5.52 -21.79 -12.18
CA SER A 33 -4.36 -22.53 -11.68
C SER A 33 -3.01 -22.00 -12.18
N LEU A 34 -2.96 -21.40 -13.38
CA LEU A 34 -1.75 -20.79 -13.93
C LEU A 34 -1.54 -19.38 -13.36
N GLN A 35 -2.61 -18.63 -13.09
CA GLN A 35 -2.54 -17.35 -12.37
C GLN A 35 -1.93 -17.56 -10.98
N GLU A 36 -2.47 -18.51 -10.21
CA GLU A 36 -2.00 -18.86 -8.86
C GLU A 36 -0.55 -19.33 -8.85
N GLN A 37 -0.18 -20.22 -9.79
CA GLN A 37 1.21 -20.67 -9.94
C GLN A 37 2.16 -19.52 -10.28
N THR A 38 1.71 -18.56 -11.10
CA THR A 38 2.53 -17.40 -11.49
C THR A 38 2.77 -16.49 -10.29
N LEU A 39 1.74 -16.26 -9.47
CA LEU A 39 1.87 -15.53 -8.21
C LEU A 39 2.85 -16.21 -7.26
N ASP A 40 2.67 -17.52 -6.98
CA ASP A 40 3.56 -18.28 -6.09
C ASP A 40 5.02 -18.25 -6.56
N LEU A 41 5.25 -18.35 -7.88
CA LEU A 41 6.59 -18.24 -8.45
C LEU A 41 7.20 -16.85 -8.26
N LEU A 42 6.43 -15.78 -8.44
CA LEU A 42 6.92 -14.41 -8.25
C LEU A 42 7.17 -14.09 -6.79
N VAL A 43 6.31 -14.55 -5.87
CA VAL A 43 6.53 -14.44 -4.43
C VAL A 43 7.83 -15.15 -4.03
N LYS A 44 8.08 -16.36 -4.55
CA LYS A 44 9.34 -17.08 -4.34
C LYS A 44 10.53 -16.35 -4.93
N ALA A 45 10.39 -15.76 -6.11
CA ALA A 45 11.46 -15.00 -6.75
C ALA A 45 11.82 -13.75 -5.96
N VAL A 46 10.83 -12.97 -5.52
CA VAL A 46 11.03 -11.79 -4.67
C VAL A 46 11.64 -12.18 -3.33
N SER A 47 11.09 -13.18 -2.64
CA SER A 47 11.61 -13.67 -1.35
C SER A 47 13.07 -14.14 -1.47
N ARG A 48 13.38 -14.90 -2.54
CA ARG A 48 14.76 -15.34 -2.81
C ARG A 48 15.68 -14.16 -3.08
N HIS A 49 15.22 -13.15 -3.83
CA HIS A 49 16.01 -11.96 -4.09
C HIS A 49 16.31 -11.19 -2.82
N SER A 50 15.34 -11.02 -1.93
CA SER A 50 15.54 -10.41 -0.60
C SER A 50 16.57 -11.17 0.24
N SER A 51 16.64 -12.49 0.10
CA SER A 51 17.61 -13.32 0.80
C SER A 51 19.02 -13.22 0.21
N ASP A 52 19.15 -13.13 -1.12
CA ASP A 52 20.43 -13.13 -1.81
C ASP A 52 21.05 -11.71 -1.86
N LEU A 53 20.22 -10.66 -1.92
CA LEU A 53 20.66 -9.28 -2.11
C LEU A 53 21.65 -8.75 -1.05
N PRO A 54 21.52 -9.03 0.25
CA PRO A 54 22.49 -8.53 1.22
C PRO A 54 23.94 -8.88 0.86
N ALA A 55 24.19 -10.14 0.46
CA ALA A 55 25.52 -10.58 0.04
C ALA A 55 25.97 -9.89 -1.26
N VAL A 56 25.05 -9.68 -2.20
CA VAL A 56 25.33 -8.97 -3.46
C VAL A 56 25.66 -7.49 -3.20
N LEU A 57 24.90 -6.84 -2.32
CA LEU A 57 25.10 -5.44 -1.99
C LEU A 57 26.47 -5.23 -1.34
N ASP A 58 26.87 -6.14 -0.45
CA ASP A 58 28.15 -6.07 0.27
C ASP A 58 29.36 -6.60 -0.53
N ASP A 59 29.14 -7.12 -1.74
CA ASP A 59 30.21 -7.54 -2.65
C ASP A 59 30.89 -6.34 -3.31
N THR A 60 32.06 -5.97 -2.77
CA THR A 60 32.92 -4.90 -3.32
C THR A 60 33.49 -5.19 -4.72
N THR A 61 33.40 -6.45 -5.19
CA THR A 61 33.86 -6.87 -6.52
C THR A 61 32.74 -6.91 -7.56
N LEU A 62 31.50 -6.57 -7.17
CA LEU A 62 30.33 -6.59 -8.04
C LEU A 62 30.54 -5.66 -9.25
N THR A 63 30.51 -6.24 -10.44
CA THR A 63 30.68 -5.47 -11.68
C THR A 63 29.48 -4.54 -11.92
N PRO A 64 29.67 -3.40 -12.62
CA PRO A 64 28.55 -2.53 -12.99
C PRO A 64 27.43 -3.24 -13.76
N SER A 65 27.78 -4.21 -14.62
CA SER A 65 26.81 -5.01 -15.36
C SER A 65 26.01 -5.93 -14.44
N ALA A 66 26.68 -6.66 -13.54
CA ALA A 66 25.99 -7.54 -12.58
C ALA A 66 25.08 -6.74 -11.64
N ARG A 67 25.50 -5.55 -11.20
CA ARG A 67 24.65 -4.63 -10.43
C ARG A 67 23.40 -4.23 -11.21
N LEU A 68 23.55 -3.92 -12.50
CA LEU A 68 22.42 -3.59 -13.37
C LEU A 68 21.48 -4.79 -13.58
N ASP A 69 22.01 -6.00 -13.69
CA ASP A 69 21.21 -7.22 -13.77
C ASP A 69 20.34 -7.42 -12.53
N HIS A 70 20.90 -7.23 -11.33
CA HIS A 70 20.14 -7.24 -10.07
C HIS A 70 19.11 -6.12 -10.01
N LEU A 71 19.46 -4.90 -10.43
CA LEU A 71 18.52 -3.78 -10.48
C LEU A 71 17.33 -4.09 -11.40
N ASN A 72 17.59 -4.61 -12.58
CA ASN A 72 16.58 -4.94 -13.57
C ASN A 72 15.68 -6.09 -13.08
N ALA A 73 16.27 -7.16 -12.55
CA ALA A 73 15.51 -8.27 -11.96
C ALA A 73 14.63 -7.81 -10.80
N LEU A 74 15.13 -6.90 -9.95
CA LEU A 74 14.36 -6.29 -8.87
C LEU A 74 13.16 -5.52 -9.43
N LYS A 75 13.39 -4.56 -10.35
CA LYS A 75 12.32 -3.75 -10.96
C LYS A 75 11.27 -4.62 -11.65
N MET A 76 11.71 -5.60 -12.44
CA MET A 76 10.84 -6.56 -13.13
C MET A 76 9.99 -7.37 -12.14
N SER A 77 10.59 -7.88 -11.07
CA SER A 77 9.90 -8.68 -10.05
C SER A 77 8.85 -7.87 -9.30
N CYS A 78 9.18 -6.64 -8.88
CA CYS A 78 8.25 -5.73 -8.22
C CYS A 78 7.10 -5.34 -9.15
N TYR A 79 7.39 -5.00 -10.41
CA TYR A 79 6.37 -4.68 -11.41
C TYR A 79 5.40 -5.85 -11.59
N LEU A 80 5.89 -7.05 -11.91
CA LEU A 80 5.03 -8.21 -12.13
C LEU A 80 4.21 -8.55 -10.88
N LEU A 81 4.81 -8.52 -9.69
CA LEU A 81 4.12 -8.88 -8.46
C LEU A 81 3.03 -7.86 -8.10
N THR A 82 3.32 -6.56 -8.14
CA THR A 82 2.32 -5.51 -7.87
C THR A 82 1.16 -5.55 -8.87
N GLN A 83 1.45 -5.75 -10.15
CA GLN A 83 0.43 -5.84 -11.19
C GLN A 83 -0.42 -7.12 -11.08
N LEU A 84 0.16 -8.24 -10.67
CA LEU A 84 -0.62 -9.43 -10.36
C LEU A 84 -1.51 -9.23 -9.13
N ILE A 85 -1.01 -8.57 -8.09
CA ILE A 85 -1.84 -8.23 -6.92
C ILE A 85 -3.06 -7.43 -7.35
N GLU A 86 -2.84 -6.37 -8.14
CA GLU A 86 -3.92 -5.55 -8.70
C GLU A 86 -4.88 -6.37 -9.59
N ALA A 87 -4.38 -7.29 -10.41
CA ALA A 87 -5.21 -8.15 -11.24
C ALA A 87 -6.11 -9.09 -10.41
N PHE A 88 -5.55 -9.72 -9.37
CA PHE A 88 -6.30 -10.57 -8.45
C PHE A 88 -7.30 -9.77 -7.61
N ASP A 89 -6.93 -8.60 -7.10
CA ASP A 89 -7.84 -7.73 -6.34
C ASP A 89 -9.02 -7.27 -7.21
N ASN A 90 -8.76 -6.86 -8.46
CA ASN A 90 -9.81 -6.50 -9.41
C ASN A 90 -10.76 -7.66 -9.74
N GLN A 91 -10.25 -8.91 -9.78
CA GLN A 91 -11.09 -10.09 -9.96
C GLN A 91 -11.94 -10.36 -8.72
N ASN A 92 -11.32 -10.40 -7.54
CA ASN A 92 -12.01 -10.70 -6.28
C ASN A 92 -13.04 -9.63 -5.91
N TYR A 93 -12.73 -8.35 -6.15
CA TYR A 93 -13.67 -7.25 -5.93
C TYR A 93 -14.95 -7.40 -6.77
N LYS A 94 -14.82 -7.81 -8.03
CA LYS A 94 -15.97 -8.08 -8.91
C LYS A 94 -16.79 -9.27 -8.43
N GLU A 95 -16.13 -10.31 -7.95
CA GLU A 95 -16.81 -11.48 -7.38
C GLU A 95 -17.55 -11.13 -6.08
N GLU A 96 -16.95 -10.31 -5.20
CA GLU A 96 -17.61 -9.79 -4.00
C GLU A 96 -18.86 -8.99 -4.38
N LEU A 97 -18.76 -8.04 -5.33
CA LEU A 97 -19.91 -7.25 -5.81
C LEU A 97 -21.02 -8.12 -6.41
N ALA A 98 -20.67 -9.11 -7.23
CA ALA A 98 -21.65 -10.00 -7.86
C ALA A 98 -22.39 -10.89 -6.84
N ASN A 99 -21.77 -11.16 -5.69
CA ASN A 99 -22.36 -11.94 -4.61
C ASN A 99 -23.28 -11.12 -3.68
N VAL A 100 -23.25 -9.78 -3.77
CA VAL A 100 -24.21 -8.88 -3.11
C VAL A 100 -25.48 -8.73 -3.97
N GLY A 101 -26.22 -9.83 -4.14
CA GLY A 101 -27.53 -9.81 -4.81
C GLY A 101 -28.60 -9.06 -3.99
N PRO A 102 -29.81 -8.81 -4.56
CA PRO A 102 -30.84 -7.99 -3.93
C PRO A 102 -31.23 -8.52 -2.55
N VAL A 103 -31.36 -7.59 -1.62
CA VAL A 103 -31.74 -7.74 -0.20
C VAL A 103 -32.59 -8.99 0.06
N GLY A 104 -32.04 -9.92 0.84
CA GLY A 104 -32.84 -10.96 1.52
C GLY A 104 -32.42 -12.42 1.31
N LYS A 105 -31.50 -12.73 0.39
CA LYS A 105 -30.94 -14.09 0.29
C LYS A 105 -29.43 -14.05 0.20
N ALA A 106 -28.77 -13.95 1.36
CA ALA A 106 -27.38 -14.34 1.48
C ALA A 106 -27.27 -15.81 1.06
N ARG A 107 -26.92 -16.04 -0.20
CA ARG A 107 -26.57 -17.37 -0.70
C ARG A 107 -25.27 -17.69 0.01
N LYS A 108 -25.33 -18.35 1.17
CA LYS A 108 -24.17 -19.01 1.77
C LYS A 108 -23.71 -20.05 0.75
N LEU A 109 -22.89 -19.63 -0.21
CA LEU A 109 -22.03 -20.55 -0.94
C LEU A 109 -21.17 -21.16 0.15
N LYS A 110 -21.46 -22.42 0.51
CA LYS A 110 -20.54 -23.25 1.28
C LYS A 110 -19.17 -23.05 0.65
N SER A 111 -18.20 -22.54 1.41
CA SER A 111 -16.82 -22.44 0.96
C SER A 111 -16.43 -23.83 0.45
N LYS A 112 -16.21 -23.96 -0.86
CA LYS A 112 -15.63 -25.19 -1.39
C LYS A 112 -14.28 -25.35 -0.70
N SER A 113 -14.10 -26.43 0.05
CA SER A 113 -12.78 -26.83 0.52
C SER A 113 -11.88 -26.93 -0.71
N GLY A 114 -10.83 -26.09 -0.79
CA GLY A 114 -9.95 -25.99 -1.95
C GLY A 114 -10.12 -24.75 -2.84
N ALA A 115 -10.89 -23.74 -2.43
CA ALA A 115 -10.85 -22.42 -3.06
C ALA A 115 -9.53 -21.70 -2.70
N PHE A 116 -8.91 -21.03 -3.68
CA PHE A 116 -7.70 -20.24 -3.50
C PHE A 116 -7.92 -19.14 -2.44
N ASP A 117 -7.08 -19.14 -1.41
CA ASP A 117 -7.12 -18.15 -0.32
C ASP A 117 -6.37 -16.88 -0.74
N TRP A 118 -7.08 -16.01 -1.47
CA TRP A 118 -6.51 -14.76 -1.94
C TRP A 118 -6.09 -13.82 -0.80
N GLU A 119 -6.82 -13.80 0.31
CA GLU A 119 -6.55 -12.90 1.43
C GLU A 119 -5.18 -13.19 2.07
N SER A 120 -4.91 -14.47 2.32
CA SER A 120 -3.60 -14.94 2.81
C SER A 120 -2.50 -14.74 1.78
N ALA A 121 -2.76 -15.09 0.52
CA ALA A 121 -1.79 -14.93 -0.56
C ALA A 121 -1.38 -13.47 -0.78
N ARG A 122 -2.33 -12.53 -0.74
CA ARG A 122 -2.09 -11.08 -0.85
C ARG A 122 -1.25 -10.57 0.31
N ALA A 123 -1.60 -10.93 1.55
CA ALA A 123 -0.83 -10.53 2.72
C ALA A 123 0.63 -11.04 2.63
N HIS A 124 0.82 -12.29 2.18
CA HIS A 124 2.14 -12.86 1.99
C HIS A 124 2.94 -12.16 0.87
N ALA A 125 2.29 -11.82 -0.25
CA ALA A 125 2.92 -11.06 -1.34
C ALA A 125 3.40 -9.67 -0.89
N LEU A 126 2.59 -8.96 -0.09
CA LEU A 126 2.99 -7.68 0.51
C LEU A 126 4.14 -7.85 1.51
N GLN A 127 4.14 -8.94 2.29
CA GLN A 127 5.21 -9.22 3.24
C GLN A 127 6.56 -9.43 2.55
N VAL A 128 6.62 -10.17 1.43
CA VAL A 128 7.88 -10.36 0.70
C VAL A 128 8.37 -9.08 0.04
N LEU A 129 7.47 -8.21 -0.44
CA LEU A 129 7.81 -6.86 -0.91
C LEU A 129 8.39 -6.02 0.22
N ASN A 130 7.77 -6.06 1.40
CA ASN A 130 8.26 -5.34 2.58
C ASN A 130 9.67 -5.82 2.98
N GLN A 131 9.91 -7.13 2.98
CA GLN A 131 11.25 -7.69 3.25
C GLN A 131 12.30 -7.19 2.24
N LEU A 132 11.96 -7.19 0.95
CA LEU A 132 12.85 -6.70 -0.11
C LEU A 132 13.18 -5.22 0.10
N LEU A 133 12.16 -4.40 0.32
CA LEU A 133 12.27 -2.95 0.41
C LEU A 133 12.87 -2.47 1.73
N GLN A 134 12.95 -3.31 2.76
CA GLN A 134 13.69 -2.99 3.98
C GLN A 134 15.21 -2.98 3.78
N LEU A 135 15.72 -3.62 2.73
CA LEU A 135 17.14 -3.61 2.39
C LEU A 135 17.58 -2.24 1.84
N GLU A 136 18.88 -2.01 1.76
CA GLU A 136 19.44 -0.80 1.14
C GLU A 136 19.49 -0.89 -0.39
N ILE A 137 18.37 -1.26 -1.03
CA ILE A 137 18.33 -1.54 -2.47
C ILE A 137 18.73 -0.33 -3.32
N ARG A 138 18.65 0.90 -2.78
CA ARG A 138 19.14 2.12 -3.43
C ARG A 138 20.57 2.00 -3.93
N ARG A 139 21.42 1.18 -3.28
CA ARG A 139 22.80 0.86 -3.70
C ARG A 139 22.90 0.19 -5.07
N LEU A 140 21.80 -0.32 -5.62
CA LEU A 140 21.71 -0.84 -6.98
C LEU A 140 21.56 0.27 -8.03
N TRP A 141 21.00 1.42 -7.65
CA TRP A 141 20.82 2.58 -8.54
C TRP A 141 22.12 3.37 -8.67
N SER A 142 22.26 4.07 -9.80
CA SER A 142 23.30 5.09 -9.92
C SER A 142 23.04 6.21 -8.90
N MET A 143 24.09 6.69 -8.24
CA MET A 143 24.03 7.76 -7.23
C MET A 143 23.14 7.46 -6.02
N ASP A 144 22.78 6.19 -5.79
CA ASP A 144 21.87 5.74 -4.73
C ASP A 144 20.50 6.45 -4.74
N GLN A 145 20.03 6.89 -5.91
CA GLN A 145 18.73 7.53 -6.08
C GLN A 145 17.74 6.58 -6.76
N VAL A 146 16.73 6.16 -5.99
CA VAL A 146 15.62 5.36 -6.52
C VAL A 146 14.69 6.27 -7.33
N GLU A 147 14.37 5.84 -8.55
CA GLU A 147 13.45 6.53 -9.46
C GLU A 147 12.06 6.71 -8.84
N GLU A 148 11.44 7.87 -9.10
CA GLU A 148 10.11 8.19 -8.58
C GLU A 148 9.06 7.20 -9.10
N GLU A 149 9.18 6.75 -10.35
CA GLU A 149 8.28 5.77 -10.97
C GLU A 149 8.30 4.42 -10.23
N PHE A 150 9.46 4.01 -9.72
CA PHE A 150 9.56 2.79 -8.92
C PHE A 150 8.87 2.97 -7.57
N SER A 151 9.11 4.09 -6.89
CA SER A 151 8.40 4.40 -5.63
C SER A 151 6.89 4.46 -5.83
N ARG A 152 6.45 5.12 -6.91
CA ARG A 152 5.03 5.25 -7.28
C ARG A 152 4.39 3.91 -7.63
N LEU A 153 5.11 2.99 -8.27
CA LEU A 153 4.62 1.64 -8.54
C LEU A 153 4.22 0.91 -7.24
N ILE A 154 5.09 0.96 -6.23
CA ILE A 154 4.83 0.33 -4.93
C ILE A 154 3.68 1.03 -4.21
N THR A 155 3.70 2.36 -4.13
CA THR A 155 2.69 3.10 -3.37
C THR A 155 1.32 3.07 -4.04
N ALA A 156 1.25 3.09 -5.38
CA ALA A 156 -0.01 2.92 -6.11
C ALA A 156 -0.65 1.56 -5.85
N CYS A 157 0.15 0.48 -5.78
CA CYS A 157 -0.35 -0.84 -5.41
C CYS A 157 -0.96 -0.84 -3.99
N CYS A 158 -0.28 -0.21 -3.03
CA CYS A 158 -0.81 -0.04 -1.67
C CYS A 158 -2.12 0.76 -1.65
N CYS A 159 -2.18 1.89 -2.36
CA CYS A 159 -3.40 2.70 -2.45
C CYS A 159 -4.55 1.90 -3.05
N HIS A 160 -4.33 1.20 -4.18
CA HIS A 160 -5.34 0.35 -4.82
C HIS A 160 -5.99 -0.66 -3.85
N ILE A 161 -5.17 -1.30 -2.99
CA ILE A 161 -5.67 -2.23 -1.97
C ILE A 161 -6.55 -1.52 -0.93
N LEU A 162 -6.17 -0.32 -0.50
CA LEU A 162 -6.91 0.48 0.47
C LEU A 162 -8.25 0.98 -0.08
N GLU A 163 -8.35 1.24 -1.39
CA GLU A 163 -9.60 1.65 -2.04
C GLU A 163 -10.72 0.60 -1.91
N CYS A 164 -10.37 -0.67 -1.65
CA CYS A 164 -11.34 -1.74 -1.49
C CYS A 164 -12.22 -1.53 -0.22
N PRO A 165 -13.56 -1.41 -0.33
CA PRO A 165 -14.45 -1.15 0.81
C PRO A 165 -14.40 -2.21 1.91
N SER A 166 -14.03 -3.47 1.57
CA SER A 166 -13.91 -4.54 2.56
C SER A 166 -12.64 -4.46 3.39
N ILE A 167 -11.71 -3.55 3.08
CA ILE A 167 -10.40 -3.44 3.75
C ILE A 167 -10.51 -3.26 5.26
N GLY A 168 -11.58 -2.64 5.77
CA GLY A 168 -11.83 -2.47 7.22
C GLY A 168 -12.23 -3.75 7.97
N GLN A 169 -12.62 -4.82 7.26
CA GLN A 169 -13.10 -6.06 7.87
C GLN A 169 -11.97 -6.82 8.59
N VAL A 170 -12.32 -7.60 9.61
CA VAL A 170 -11.35 -8.35 10.44
C VAL A 170 -10.48 -9.29 9.60
N LYS A 171 -11.04 -9.92 8.57
CA LYS A 171 -10.34 -10.82 7.65
C LYS A 171 -9.14 -10.16 6.95
N ASN A 172 -9.23 -8.85 6.71
CA ASN A 172 -8.21 -8.06 6.03
C ASN A 172 -7.16 -7.44 6.98
N LYS A 173 -7.14 -7.81 8.27
CA LYS A 173 -6.19 -7.24 9.26
C LYS A 173 -4.73 -7.38 8.82
N ALA A 174 -4.31 -8.57 8.42
CA ALA A 174 -2.93 -8.83 7.98
C ALA A 174 -2.57 -8.02 6.72
N THR A 175 -3.53 -7.82 5.81
CA THR A 175 -3.33 -6.95 4.63
C THR A 175 -3.10 -5.50 5.07
N ARG A 176 -3.94 -4.96 5.96
CA ARG A 176 -3.79 -3.58 6.47
C ARG A 176 -2.44 -3.35 7.14
N GLU A 177 -2.02 -4.28 8.00
CA GLU A 177 -0.71 -4.22 8.67
C GLU A 177 0.42 -4.26 7.64
N ALA A 178 0.37 -5.18 6.67
CA ALA A 178 1.39 -5.28 5.62
C ALA A 178 1.48 -4.01 4.76
N VAL A 179 0.35 -3.40 4.38
CA VAL A 179 0.31 -2.12 3.66
C VAL A 179 0.89 -1.00 4.51
N ALA A 180 0.51 -0.89 5.79
CA ALA A 180 1.03 0.14 6.68
C ALA A 180 2.56 0.05 6.81
N HIS A 181 3.10 -1.15 7.02
CA HIS A 181 4.55 -1.37 7.09
C HIS A 181 5.26 -1.05 5.78
N LEU A 182 4.71 -1.49 4.65
CA LEU A 182 5.29 -1.26 3.34
C LEU A 182 5.38 0.25 3.02
N LEU A 183 4.30 1.01 3.26
CA LEU A 183 4.31 2.47 3.11
C LEU A 183 5.28 3.14 4.12
N GLY A 184 5.36 2.65 5.35
CA GLY A 184 6.32 3.12 6.36
C GLY A 184 7.77 2.99 5.88
N VAL A 185 8.12 1.87 5.24
CA VAL A 185 9.42 1.66 4.60
C VAL A 185 9.64 2.64 3.45
N MET A 186 8.65 2.85 2.59
CA MET A 186 8.72 3.80 1.47
C MET A 186 9.04 5.22 1.95
N ILE A 187 8.38 5.68 3.02
CA ILE A 187 8.63 6.99 3.61
C ILE A 187 10.03 7.04 4.23
N LYS A 188 10.38 6.02 5.05
CA LYS A 188 11.60 6.03 5.85
C LYS A 188 12.88 5.90 5.04
N ARG A 189 12.88 5.06 4.00
CA ARG A 189 14.09 4.68 3.26
C ARG A 189 14.19 5.28 1.86
N TYR A 190 13.07 5.67 1.26
CA TYR A 190 13.00 6.08 -0.15
C TYR A 190 12.42 7.48 -0.35
N ASN A 191 12.54 8.34 0.67
CA ASN A 191 12.18 9.76 0.62
C ASN A 191 10.75 10.06 0.14
N HIS A 192 9.80 9.17 0.44
CA HIS A 192 8.43 9.28 -0.05
C HIS A 192 7.47 10.01 0.91
N MET A 193 7.98 10.94 1.74
CA MET A 193 7.16 11.63 2.75
C MET A 193 6.05 12.48 2.12
N LEU A 194 6.40 13.35 1.17
CA LEU A 194 5.42 14.21 0.48
C LEU A 194 4.34 13.38 -0.22
N GLY A 195 4.74 12.37 -0.99
CA GLY A 195 3.81 11.47 -1.68
C GLY A 195 2.88 10.73 -0.73
N ALA A 196 3.40 10.26 0.42
CA ALA A 196 2.57 9.61 1.44
C ALA A 196 1.56 10.59 2.08
N THR A 197 1.97 11.81 2.40
CA THR A 197 1.07 12.85 2.91
C THR A 197 -0.07 13.09 1.92
N LEU A 198 0.26 13.37 0.66
CA LEU A 198 -0.75 13.63 -0.38
C LEU A 198 -1.69 12.44 -0.61
N ASN A 199 -1.17 11.21 -0.61
CA ASN A 199 -1.99 10.01 -0.72
C ASN A 199 -2.96 9.84 0.46
N VAL A 200 -2.53 10.13 1.70
CA VAL A 200 -3.43 10.10 2.86
C VAL A 200 -4.57 11.10 2.68
N ILE A 201 -4.26 12.34 2.30
CA ILE A 201 -5.28 13.38 2.07
C ILE A 201 -6.24 12.95 0.96
N GLN A 202 -5.72 12.50 -0.17
CA GLN A 202 -6.53 12.06 -1.30
C GLN A 202 -7.44 10.90 -0.88
N LEU A 203 -6.92 9.89 -0.20
CA LEU A 203 -7.70 8.74 0.24
C LEU A 203 -8.82 9.14 1.22
N LEU A 204 -8.55 10.05 2.17
CA LEU A 204 -9.56 10.59 3.08
C LEU A 204 -10.65 11.36 2.34
N GLN A 205 -10.30 12.10 1.30
CA GLN A 205 -11.26 12.90 0.52
C GLN A 205 -12.21 12.04 -0.32
N HIS A 206 -11.78 10.84 -0.72
CA HIS A 206 -12.51 10.01 -1.69
C HIS A 206 -13.20 8.79 -1.07
N PHE A 207 -12.77 8.31 0.10
CA PHE A 207 -13.22 7.03 0.65
C PHE A 207 -13.62 7.12 2.13
N GLU A 208 -14.93 7.02 2.40
CA GLU A 208 -15.50 7.13 3.75
C GLU A 208 -15.08 6.00 4.71
N HIS A 209 -14.65 4.85 4.20
CA HIS A 209 -14.24 3.70 5.01
C HIS A 209 -12.79 3.76 5.51
N LEU A 210 -11.99 4.71 5.02
CA LEU A 210 -10.56 4.76 5.28
C LEU A 210 -10.08 5.50 6.53
N PRO A 211 -10.82 6.42 7.18
CA PRO A 211 -10.28 7.16 8.34
C PRO A 211 -9.66 6.27 9.43
N PRO A 212 -10.31 5.19 9.93
CA PRO A 212 -9.71 4.35 10.96
C PRO A 212 -8.47 3.56 10.47
N VAL A 213 -8.46 3.18 9.19
CA VAL A 213 -7.37 2.42 8.56
C VAL A 213 -6.13 3.31 8.39
N LEU A 214 -6.32 4.54 7.92
CA LEU A 214 -5.25 5.50 7.74
C LEU A 214 -4.72 5.99 9.09
N ALA A 215 -5.59 6.20 10.09
CA ALA A 215 -5.16 6.57 11.44
C ALA A 215 -4.25 5.49 12.07
N GLN A 216 -4.61 4.21 11.90
CA GLN A 216 -3.73 3.10 12.30
C GLN A 216 -2.40 3.11 11.54
N SER A 217 -2.41 3.36 10.22
CA SER A 217 -1.20 3.38 9.39
C SER A 217 -0.25 4.49 9.81
N VAL A 218 -0.77 5.72 9.98
CA VAL A 218 0.00 6.88 10.44
C VAL A 218 0.54 6.67 11.85
N THR A 219 -0.25 6.03 12.73
CA THR A 219 0.22 5.62 14.06
C THR A 219 1.44 4.72 13.95
N THR A 220 1.38 3.64 13.16
CA THR A 220 2.52 2.74 12.92
C THR A 220 3.73 3.48 12.34
N TRP A 221 3.53 4.39 11.39
CA TRP A 221 4.64 5.18 10.84
C TRP A 221 5.31 6.05 11.91
N ALA A 222 4.52 6.69 12.76
CA ALA A 222 5.03 7.59 13.77
C ALA A 222 5.70 6.86 14.94
N THR A 223 5.16 5.72 15.38
CA THR A 223 5.65 4.98 16.55
C THR A 223 6.71 3.93 16.21
N GLU A 224 6.52 3.16 15.14
CA GLU A 224 7.39 2.02 14.82
C GLU A 224 8.53 2.42 13.86
N TYR A 225 8.26 3.35 12.93
CA TYR A 225 9.29 3.88 12.00
C TYR A 225 9.91 5.21 12.47
N GLY A 226 9.40 5.77 13.57
CA GLY A 226 9.87 7.02 14.15
C GLY A 226 9.61 8.26 13.28
N LEU A 227 8.64 8.19 12.35
CA LEU A 227 8.31 9.25 11.39
C LEU A 227 7.39 10.31 12.00
N LYS A 228 7.71 10.84 13.18
CA LYS A 228 6.82 11.74 13.94
C LYS A 228 6.39 12.99 13.15
N SER A 229 7.25 13.50 12.27
CA SER A 229 6.96 14.70 11.46
C SER A 229 5.78 14.51 10.50
N ILE A 230 5.47 13.28 10.08
CA ILE A 230 4.37 13.04 9.13
C ILE A 230 3.01 13.46 9.68
N VAL A 231 2.83 13.41 11.01
CA VAL A 231 1.61 13.86 11.68
C VAL A 231 1.40 15.36 11.43
N GLY A 232 2.46 16.16 11.58
CA GLY A 232 2.41 17.59 11.32
C GLY A 232 2.19 17.93 9.85
N GLU A 233 2.83 17.20 8.94
CA GLU A 233 2.62 17.39 7.49
C GLU A 233 1.18 17.08 7.07
N ILE A 234 0.60 15.98 7.56
CA ILE A 234 -0.80 15.64 7.28
C ILE A 234 -1.75 16.68 7.88
N MET A 235 -1.54 17.09 9.14
CA MET A 235 -2.38 18.11 9.78
C MET A 235 -2.29 19.46 9.07
N ARG A 236 -1.11 19.83 8.56
CA ARG A 236 -0.90 21.03 7.75
C ARG A 236 -1.72 20.97 6.46
N GLU A 237 -1.63 19.87 5.71
CA GLU A 237 -2.37 19.71 4.45
C GLU A 237 -3.89 19.67 4.69
N ILE A 238 -4.36 19.04 5.78
CA ILE A 238 -5.78 19.09 6.16
C ILE A 238 -6.21 20.53 6.46
N GLY A 239 -5.42 21.26 7.26
CA GLY A 239 -5.73 22.64 7.65
C GLY A 239 -5.68 23.64 6.48
N ALA A 240 -4.82 23.39 5.49
CA ALA A 240 -4.70 24.22 4.29
C ALA A 240 -5.76 23.92 3.22
N GLY A 241 -6.46 22.78 3.33
CA GLY A 241 -7.44 22.36 2.32
C GLY A 241 -8.66 23.28 2.25
N GLU A 242 -8.95 23.82 1.06
CA GLU A 242 -10.12 24.68 0.79
C GLU A 242 -11.46 23.91 0.68
N GLY A 243 -11.46 22.60 0.98
CA GLY A 243 -12.64 21.75 0.87
C GLY A 243 -13.75 22.25 1.78
N GLY A 244 -14.83 22.76 1.18
CA GLY A 244 -16.01 23.26 1.89
C GLY A 244 -16.36 22.37 3.08
N ARG A 245 -16.56 23.01 4.23
CA ARG A 245 -16.73 22.41 5.57
C ARG A 245 -17.82 21.32 5.62
N GLU A 246 -18.69 21.26 4.62
CA GLU A 246 -19.80 20.30 4.49
C GLU A 246 -19.55 19.15 3.48
N SER A 247 -18.32 18.97 2.97
CA SER A 247 -18.01 17.85 2.09
C SER A 247 -17.81 16.53 2.85
N THR A 248 -18.12 15.40 2.20
CA THR A 248 -17.78 14.06 2.73
C THR A 248 -16.30 13.96 3.11
N GLY A 249 -15.40 14.57 2.33
CA GLY A 249 -13.97 14.60 2.63
C GLY A 249 -13.65 15.32 3.95
N ALA A 250 -14.28 16.46 4.23
CA ALA A 250 -14.11 17.19 5.49
C ALA A 250 -14.54 16.33 6.69
N ARG A 251 -15.67 15.61 6.58
CA ARG A 251 -16.13 14.66 7.61
C ARG A 251 -15.10 13.53 7.83
N CYS A 252 -14.55 12.97 6.75
CA CYS A 252 -13.55 11.91 6.85
C CYS A 252 -12.26 12.40 7.50
N CYS A 253 -11.80 13.61 7.19
CA CYS A 253 -10.68 14.25 7.86
C CYS A 253 -10.94 14.45 9.36
N ALA A 254 -12.14 14.89 9.75
CA ALA A 254 -12.51 15.04 11.16
C ALA A 254 -12.47 13.70 11.91
N VAL A 255 -13.07 12.64 11.35
CA VAL A 255 -13.01 11.29 11.94
C VAL A 255 -11.57 10.80 12.07
N PHE A 256 -10.76 11.01 11.03
CA PHE A 256 -9.34 10.64 11.03
C PHE A 256 -8.54 11.38 12.11
N LEU A 257 -8.75 12.70 12.27
CA LEU A 257 -8.08 13.50 13.29
C LEU A 257 -8.49 13.06 14.70
N THR A 258 -9.76 12.75 14.93
CA THR A 258 -10.25 12.21 16.22
C THR A 258 -9.59 10.87 16.53
N GLU A 259 -9.58 9.93 15.58
CA GLU A 259 -8.91 8.63 15.72
C GLU A 259 -7.41 8.79 16.01
N LEU A 260 -6.72 9.70 15.32
CA LEU A 260 -5.31 9.97 15.60
C LEU A 260 -5.10 10.56 17.00
N ALA A 261 -5.98 11.44 17.45
CA ALA A 261 -5.88 12.09 18.76
C ALA A 261 -6.05 11.08 19.89
N GLU A 262 -6.89 10.07 19.70
CA GLU A 262 -7.05 8.95 20.63
C GLU A 262 -5.81 8.04 20.67
N ARG A 263 -5.14 7.85 19.51
CA ARG A 263 -4.02 6.90 19.38
C ARG A 263 -2.67 7.49 19.77
N ILE A 264 -2.38 8.71 19.34
CA ILE A 264 -1.07 9.38 19.47
C ILE A 264 -1.22 10.86 19.87
N PRO A 265 -1.91 11.18 20.97
CA PRO A 265 -2.20 12.56 21.38
C PRO A 265 -0.94 13.42 21.54
N GLU A 266 0.15 12.84 22.06
CA GLU A 266 1.43 13.52 22.27
C GLU A 266 2.06 14.04 20.96
N MET A 267 1.81 13.36 19.84
CA MET A 267 2.35 13.75 18.53
C MET A 267 1.45 14.76 17.81
N MET A 268 0.15 14.77 18.13
CA MET A 268 -0.80 15.75 17.61
C MET A 268 -0.74 17.09 18.33
N ALA A 269 -0.54 17.10 19.65
CA ALA A 269 -0.60 18.30 20.49
C ALA A 269 0.23 19.49 19.95
N PRO A 270 1.49 19.30 19.48
CA PRO A 270 2.29 20.40 18.92
C PRO A 270 1.74 20.98 17.60
N ASN A 271 0.83 20.27 16.94
CA ASN A 271 0.33 20.57 15.60
C ASN A 271 -1.14 21.05 15.60
N ILE A 272 -1.82 21.09 16.76
CA ILE A 272 -3.25 21.45 16.88
C ILE A 272 -3.55 22.81 16.24
N SER A 273 -2.62 23.77 16.34
CA SER A 273 -2.78 25.11 15.76
C SER A 273 -3.02 25.10 14.25
N LEU A 274 -2.56 24.05 13.54
CA LEU A 274 -2.71 23.91 12.10
C LEU A 274 -4.15 23.61 11.67
N VAL A 275 -5.00 23.12 12.57
CA VAL A 275 -6.38 22.71 12.28
C VAL A 275 -7.43 23.52 13.07
N LEU A 276 -7.03 24.60 13.75
CA LEU A 276 -7.93 25.41 14.59
C LEU A 276 -9.10 26.02 13.81
N ASP A 277 -8.87 26.44 12.58
CA ASP A 277 -9.92 27.05 11.74
C ASP A 277 -11.00 26.04 11.32
N LEU A 278 -10.69 24.74 11.39
CA LEU A 278 -11.66 23.66 11.21
C LEU A 278 -12.46 23.42 12.50
N LEU A 279 -11.79 23.44 13.66
CA LEU A 279 -12.41 23.23 14.98
C LEU A 279 -13.32 24.40 15.39
N ASN A 280 -12.94 25.63 15.08
CA ASN A 280 -13.72 26.82 15.42
C ASN A 280 -15.01 26.97 14.59
N GLY A 281 -15.11 26.28 13.45
CA GLY A 281 -16.31 26.29 12.61
C GLY A 281 -17.56 25.71 13.30
N GLU A 282 -17.40 24.68 14.13
CA GLU A 282 -18.51 24.01 14.85
C GLU A 282 -19.16 24.90 15.92
N VAL A 283 -18.42 25.87 16.46
CA VAL A 283 -18.90 26.75 17.54
C VAL A 283 -19.77 27.88 16.99
N SER A 284 -19.50 28.35 15.76
CA SER A 284 -20.27 29.43 15.12
C SER A 284 -21.69 28.99 14.70
N ASP A 285 -21.89 27.73 14.29
CA ASP A 285 -23.19 27.24 13.83
C ASP A 285 -24.11 26.80 14.98
N THR A 286 -23.56 26.59 16.18
CA THR A 286 -24.33 26.22 17.38
C THR A 286 -24.80 27.43 18.20
N TRP A 287 -24.24 28.61 17.95
CA TRP A 287 -24.68 29.88 18.52
C TRP A 287 -25.05 30.88 17.43
N GLY A 288 -25.99 30.49 16.57
CA GLY A 288 -26.81 31.44 15.83
C GLY A 288 -27.54 32.33 16.83
N VAL A 289 -26.85 33.38 17.25
CA VAL A 289 -27.31 34.41 18.17
C VAL A 289 -28.59 34.98 17.57
N THR A 290 -29.71 34.65 18.22
CA THR A 290 -30.91 35.47 18.21
C THR A 290 -30.54 36.82 18.81
N GLY A 291 -30.01 37.72 17.97
CA GLY A 291 -29.83 39.12 18.28
C GLY A 291 -31.07 39.87 17.82
N TYR A 292 -32.04 40.01 18.72
CA TYR A 292 -32.94 41.16 18.71
C TYR A 292 -32.07 42.41 18.92
N ASP A 293 -31.93 43.23 17.87
CA ASP A 293 -32.26 44.67 17.83
C ASP A 293 -31.80 45.28 16.50
#